data_AF-A0A917CDC1-F1
#
_entry.id   AF-A0A917CDC1-F1
#
_cell.length_a   1.000
_cell.length_b   1.000
_cell.length_c   1.000
_cell.angle_alpha   90.00
_cell.angle_beta   90.00
_cell.angle_gamma   90.00
#
_symmetry.space_group_name_H-M   'P 1'
#
loop_
_entity.id
_entity.type
_entity.pdbx_description
1 polymer ?
#
loop_
_entity_poly.entity_id
_entity_poly.type
_entity_poly.pdbx_seq_one_letter_code
_entity_poly.pdbx_strand_id
1 'polypeptide(L)'
;MANVEGMKNKFCGVIKHDDAVKYLNDKDKADFNYLCNKVECGRRKDGKRPVNAYLVINTDEPYADEVIEILKRNGHWGKGEAQP
;
A
#
# COMPACT_ATOMS: atom_id res chain seq x y z
N MET A 1 -5.80 -17.55 -2.00
CA MET A 1 -6.05 -16.12 -2.26
C MET A 1 -7.18 -15.67 -1.36
N ALA A 2 -6.90 -14.69 -0.52
CA ALA A 2 -7.87 -14.14 0.43
C ALA A 2 -9.07 -13.47 -0.28
N ASN A 3 -10.24 -13.45 0.35
CA ASN A 3 -11.41 -12.74 -0.18
C ASN A 3 -11.28 -11.21 0.02
N VAL A 4 -10.91 -10.50 -1.05
CA VAL A 4 -10.63 -9.04 -1.04
C VAL A 4 -11.85 -8.15 -1.37
N GLU A 5 -13.06 -8.71 -1.36
CA GLU A 5 -14.28 -7.95 -1.66
C GLU A 5 -14.47 -6.76 -0.69
N GLY A 6 -14.66 -5.56 -1.24
CA GLY A 6 -14.87 -4.32 -0.47
C GLY A 6 -13.64 -3.44 -0.24
N MET A 7 -12.44 -3.84 -0.69
CA MET A 7 -11.25 -2.97 -0.64
C MET A 7 -11.38 -1.75 -1.58
N LYS A 8 -11.15 -0.55 -1.04
CA LYS A 8 -11.05 0.68 -1.86
C LYS A 8 -9.68 0.76 -2.52
N ASN A 9 -9.65 1.12 -3.81
CA ASN A 9 -8.39 1.34 -4.54
C ASN A 9 -7.76 2.68 -4.13
N LYS A 10 -7.00 2.67 -3.02
CA LYS A 10 -6.35 3.87 -2.44
C LYS A 10 -4.91 4.07 -2.93
N PHE A 11 -4.28 3.05 -3.50
CA PHE A 11 -2.86 3.06 -3.86
C PHE A 11 -2.69 2.86 -5.37
N CYS A 12 -1.77 3.60 -5.98
CA CYS A 12 -1.46 3.48 -7.41
C CYS A 12 -0.54 2.27 -7.74
N GLY A 13 -0.24 1.43 -6.75
CA GLY A 13 0.58 0.23 -6.88
C GLY A 13 1.36 -0.07 -5.60
N VAL A 14 1.63 -1.35 -5.35
CA VAL A 14 2.57 -1.81 -4.33
C VAL A 14 3.55 -2.75 -5.02
N ILE A 15 4.84 -2.42 -4.94
CA ILE A 15 5.90 -3.18 -5.60
C ILE A 15 6.81 -3.74 -4.51
N LYS A 16 7.06 -5.06 -4.54
CA LYS A 16 8.05 -5.67 -3.66
C LYS A 16 9.44 -5.17 -4.07
N HIS A 17 10.23 -4.74 -3.09
CA HIS A 17 11.57 -4.20 -3.35
C HIS A 17 12.44 -5.17 -4.16
N ASP A 18 12.41 -6.47 -3.83
CA ASP A 18 13.22 -7.48 -4.53
C ASP A 18 12.83 -7.64 -6.00
N ASP A 19 11.54 -7.50 -6.33
CA ASP A 19 11.06 -7.54 -7.71
C ASP A 19 11.51 -6.28 -8.45
N ALA A 20 11.45 -5.11 -7.81
CA ALA A 20 12.00 -3.88 -8.39
C ALA A 20 13.51 -4.01 -8.67
N VAL A 21 14.27 -4.61 -7.75
CA VAL A 21 15.71 -4.85 -7.94
C VAL A 21 15.97 -5.83 -9.08
N LYS A 22 15.22 -6.92 -9.14
CA LYS A 22 15.41 -8.02 -10.09
C LYS A 22 14.96 -7.70 -11.51
N TYR A 23 13.83 -7.01 -11.67
CA TYR A 23 13.17 -6.86 -12.96
C TYR A 23 13.33 -5.47 -13.59
N LEU A 24 13.65 -4.43 -12.83
CA LEU A 24 13.89 -3.09 -13.39
C LEU A 24 15.34 -2.93 -13.82
N ASN A 25 15.53 -2.28 -14.98
CA ASN A 25 16.85 -1.81 -15.39
C ASN A 25 17.25 -0.54 -14.62
N ASP A 26 18.48 -0.08 -14.78
CA ASP A 26 19.00 1.07 -14.03
C ASP A 26 18.28 2.38 -14.35
N LYS A 27 17.83 2.56 -15.60
CA LYS A 27 17.02 3.71 -15.98
C LYS A 27 15.66 3.69 -15.28
N ASP A 28 14.98 2.55 -15.28
CA ASP A 28 13.68 2.39 -14.62
C ASP A 28 13.79 2.62 -13.11
N LYS A 29 14.86 2.14 -12.47
CA LYS A 29 15.16 2.39 -11.05
C LYS A 29 15.36 3.87 -10.77
N ALA A 30 16.13 4.57 -11.62
CA ALA A 30 16.36 6.00 -11.48
C ALA A 30 15.06 6.81 -11.65
N ASP A 31 14.27 6.48 -12.68
CA ASP A 31 12.99 7.13 -12.95
C ASP A 31 11.99 6.87 -11.81
N PHE A 32 11.93 5.64 -11.27
CA PHE A 32 11.10 5.30 -10.12
C PHE A 32 11.48 6.12 -8.87
N ASN A 33 12.77 6.17 -8.54
CA ASN A 33 13.27 6.96 -7.41
C ASN A 33 12.96 8.46 -7.58
N TYR A 34 13.07 8.99 -8.79
CA TYR A 34 12.72 10.38 -9.09
C TYR A 34 11.23 10.66 -8.86
N LEU A 35 10.34 9.76 -9.28
CA LEU A 35 8.91 9.88 -9.05
C LEU A 35 8.57 9.81 -7.55
N CYS A 36 9.16 8.88 -6.80
CA CYS A 36 9.01 8.81 -5.34
C CYS A 36 9.45 10.11 -4.68
N ASN A 37 10.62 10.63 -5.05
CA ASN A 37 11.15 11.88 -4.48
C ASN A 37 10.23 13.09 -4.75
N LYS A 38 9.63 13.19 -5.94
CA LYS A 38 8.65 14.26 -6.25
C LYS A 38 7.46 14.22 -5.30
N VAL A 39 6.91 13.04 -5.04
CA VAL A 39 5.78 12.87 -4.11
C VAL A 39 6.20 13.25 -2.70
N GLU A 40 7.35 12.77 -2.23
CA GLU A 40 7.88 13.13 -0.90
C GLU A 40 8.10 14.64 -0.74
N CYS A 41 8.63 15.31 -1.77
CA CYS A 41 8.80 16.76 -1.77
C CYS A 41 7.46 17.49 -1.69
N GLY A 42 6.45 17.06 -2.44
CA GLY A 42 5.09 17.60 -2.35
C GLY A 42 4.52 17.45 -0.95
N ARG A 43 4.66 16.27 -0.34
CA ARG A 43 4.20 15.99 1.02
C ARG A 43 4.91 16.86 2.07
N ARG A 44 6.22 17.09 1.93
CA ARG A 44 6.97 18.02 2.79
C ARG A 44 6.41 19.43 2.70
N LYS A 45 6.11 19.92 1.50
CA LYS A 45 5.51 21.25 1.29
C LYS A 45 4.14 21.37 1.95
N ASP A 46 3.37 20.29 1.98
CA ASP A 46 2.08 20.21 2.70
C ASP A 46 2.21 20.07 4.22
N GLY A 47 3.43 20.05 4.80
CA GLY A 47 3.65 19.80 6.22
C GLY A 47 3.38 18.35 6.66
N LYS A 48 3.27 17.42 5.71
CA LYS A 48 3.00 16.00 5.96
C LYS A 48 4.31 15.23 6.10
N ARG A 49 4.25 14.07 6.77
CA ARG A 49 5.38 13.12 6.80
C ARG A 49 5.75 12.73 5.35
N PRO A 50 7.02 12.83 4.92
CA PRO A 50 7.41 12.60 3.52
C PRO A 50 7.12 11.17 3.07
N VAL A 51 7.54 10.20 3.90
CA VAL A 51 7.31 8.76 3.69
C VAL A 51 6.24 8.28 4.66
N ASN A 52 5.14 7.75 4.14
CA ASN A 52 4.14 7.08 4.96
C ASN A 52 4.63 5.69 5.36
N ALA A 53 4.32 5.28 6.59
CA ALA A 53 4.50 3.90 7.02
C ALA A 53 3.18 3.16 6.83
N TYR A 54 3.21 2.09 6.04
CA TYR A 54 2.06 1.21 5.84
C TYR A 54 2.45 -0.20 6.21
N LEU A 55 1.51 -0.93 6.82
CA LEU A 55 1.58 -2.37 6.91
C LEU A 55 0.93 -2.94 5.64
N VAL A 56 1.72 -3.61 4.81
CA VAL A 56 1.26 -4.27 3.57
C VAL A 56 1.30 -5.77 3.81
N ILE A 57 0.20 -6.44 3.47
CA ILE A 57 0.03 -7.87 3.69
C ILE A 57 -0.26 -8.51 2.35
N ASN A 58 0.55 -9.50 1.99
CA ASN A 58 0.35 -10.29 0.78
C ASN A 58 -0.84 -11.24 1.00
N THR A 59 -1.84 -11.17 0.12
CA THR A 59 -3.09 -11.92 0.21
C THR A 59 -2.97 -13.40 -0.18
N ASP A 60 -1.79 -13.80 -0.67
CA ASP A 60 -1.46 -15.20 -0.97
C ASP A 60 -0.89 -15.96 0.23
N GLU A 61 -0.51 -15.24 1.30
CA GLU A 61 0.04 -15.83 2.51
C GLU A 61 -1.05 -16.52 3.34
N PRO A 62 -0.76 -17.65 4.02
CA PRO A 62 -1.76 -18.44 4.73
C PRO A 62 -2.45 -17.69 5.87
N TYR A 63 -1.82 -16.64 6.41
CA TYR A 63 -2.35 -15.80 7.49
C TYR A 63 -3.20 -14.62 6.99
N ALA A 64 -3.37 -14.44 5.67
CA ALA A 64 -4.06 -13.27 5.13
C ALA A 64 -5.53 -13.17 5.60
N ASP A 65 -6.23 -14.29 5.71
CA ASP A 65 -7.62 -14.31 6.18
C ASP A 65 -7.74 -13.92 7.67
N GLU A 66 -6.77 -14.29 8.51
CA GLU A 66 -6.74 -13.89 9.92
C GLU A 66 -6.62 -12.37 10.08
N VAL A 67 -5.77 -11.75 9.25
CA VAL A 67 -5.61 -10.30 9.19
C VAL A 67 -6.92 -9.64 8.76
N ILE A 68 -7.59 -10.18 7.74
CA ILE A 68 -8.88 -9.65 7.27
C ILE A 68 -9.91 -9.66 8.39
N GLU A 69 -9.98 -10.74 9.17
CA GLU A 69 -10.90 -10.83 10.30
C GLU A 69 -10.57 -9.81 11.42
N ILE A 70 -9.29 -9.56 11.69
CA ILE A 70 -8.88 -8.48 12.60
C ILE A 70 -9.37 -7.12 12.07
N LEU A 71 -9.21 -6.85 10.78
CA LEU A 71 -9.63 -5.58 10.18
C LEU A 71 -11.16 -5.42 10.21
N LYS A 72 -11.93 -6.48 9.94
CA LYS A 72 -13.40 -6.48 10.04
C LYS A 72 -13.87 -6.16 11.46
N ARG A 73 -13.31 -6.81 12.48
CA ARG A 73 -13.66 -6.57 13.90
C ARG A 73 -13.42 -5.12 14.35
N ASN A 74 -12.50 -4.41 13.70
CA ASN A 74 -12.19 -3.01 13.98
C ASN A 74 -12.88 -2.02 13.03
N GLY A 75 -13.83 -2.47 12.18
CA GLY A 75 -14.53 -1.60 11.24
C GLY A 75 -13.63 -1.02 10.13
N HIS A 76 -12.51 -1.67 9.85
CA HIS A 76 -11.51 -1.24 8.86
C HIS A 76 -11.56 -2.03 7.55
N TRP A 77 -12.55 -2.93 7.40
CA TRP A 77 -12.73 -3.78 6.23
C TRP A 77 -14.17 -3.74 5.72
N GLY A 78 -14.35 -3.71 4.40
CA GLY A 78 -15.67 -3.54 3.76
C GLY A 78 -16.14 -2.08 3.68
N LYS A 79 -17.25 -1.82 2.98
CA LYS A 79 -17.93 -0.52 3.05
C LYS A 79 -18.49 -0.38 4.47
N GLY A 80 -17.80 0.34 5.34
CA GLY A 80 -18.39 0.84 6.56
C GLY A 80 -19.62 1.66 6.18
N GLU A 81 -20.80 1.19 6.54
CA GLU A 81 -21.85 2.11 6.94
C GLU A 81 -21.23 3.00 8.01
N ALA A 82 -21.33 4.31 7.82
CA ALA A 82 -20.99 5.25 8.86
C ALA A 82 -21.71 4.80 10.13
N GLN A 83 -20.97 4.49 11.19
CA GLN A 83 -21.58 4.38 12.50
C GLN A 83 -22.19 5.74 12.84
N PRO A 84 -23.46 5.78 13.28
CA PRO A 84 -24.12 7.02 13.70
C PRO A 84 -23.42 7.66 14.91
#